data_AF-A0A848UFH1-F1
#
_entry.id   AF-A0A848UFH1-F1
#
_cell.length_a   1.000
_cell.length_b   1.000
_cell.length_c   1.000
_cell.angle_alpha   90.00
_cell.angle_beta   90.00
_cell.angle_gamma   90.00
#
_symmetry.space_group_name_H-M   'P 1'
#
loop_
_entity.id
_entity.type
_entity.pdbx_description
1 polymer ?
#
loop_
_entity_poly.entity_id
_entity_poly.type
_entity_poly.pdbx_seq_one_letter_code
_entity_poly.pdbx_strand_id
1 'polypeptide(L)'
;MPDPDLVDDVARWLDSMAAGRGDPVAIAIRPDVGLGLAVDGTRHRGVPCADPVALVDRLEQHLGPRWVWWDRTTADVLAERGVEIGRCWDVLTVHRLLAGVWDTSIARCWAWLHDLDPGGIPAMGQLDLLAGGDESAGDGSQPVRPDGHLAPEWVSGGWAADVDRLADWAALASLAVDRQCELLAGRPNPGRARSTAHAESAAEFLCAELEVHGLPIDVAEAGRIIEDAVGPKPADDAEAADLQRARDAAVLQHVEPGPPVDLRNPADVKAMLRRVAVDVPDTRAWRLEQHRATHPVVPALLAWRKAERLATTYGHRWLEEHVHDGRLHGRWSSSDGAAGRMTASAGLHNLPAEMRPAVAAEPGHVFVRADLGQIEPRVLAAVSGD
;
A
#
# COMPACT_ATOMS: atom_id res chain seq x y z
N MET A 1 -24.76 -15.05 4.42
CA MET A 1 -24.23 -15.95 5.46
C MET A 1 -23.90 -17.28 4.80
N PRO A 2 -22.68 -17.81 4.98
CA PRO A 2 -22.29 -19.08 4.41
C PRO A 2 -23.10 -20.22 5.06
N ASP A 3 -23.33 -21.29 4.31
CA ASP A 3 -23.99 -22.50 4.79
C ASP A 3 -23.16 -23.10 5.95
N PRO A 4 -23.71 -23.22 7.17
CA PRO A 4 -22.98 -23.79 8.31
C PRO A 4 -22.43 -25.18 8.05
N ASP A 5 -23.17 -26.02 7.30
CA ASP A 5 -22.74 -27.38 6.97
C ASP A 5 -21.50 -27.37 6.08
N LEU A 6 -21.37 -26.35 5.22
CA LEU A 6 -20.20 -26.15 4.37
C LEU A 6 -18.97 -25.71 5.17
N VAL A 7 -19.15 -24.81 6.15
CA VAL A 7 -18.06 -24.38 7.04
C VAL A 7 -17.51 -25.59 7.80
N ASP A 8 -18.39 -26.39 8.40
CA ASP A 8 -18.00 -27.58 9.18
C ASP A 8 -17.37 -28.67 8.31
N ASP A 9 -17.80 -28.81 7.05
CA ASP A 9 -17.20 -29.73 6.09
C ASP A 9 -15.77 -29.31 5.70
N VAL A 10 -15.56 -28.03 5.37
CA VAL A 10 -14.24 -27.50 5.03
C VAL A 10 -13.32 -27.52 6.24
N ALA A 11 -13.81 -27.16 7.43
CA ALA A 11 -13.04 -27.22 8.67
C ALA A 11 -12.57 -28.66 8.97
N ARG A 12 -13.48 -29.65 8.90
CA ARG A 12 -13.11 -31.07 9.08
C ARG A 12 -12.10 -31.55 8.05
N TRP A 13 -12.20 -31.08 6.81
CA TRP A 13 -11.21 -31.39 5.78
C TRP A 13 -9.83 -30.81 6.15
N LEU A 14 -9.74 -29.55 6.55
CA LEU A 14 -8.49 -28.92 7.01
C LEU A 14 -7.91 -29.62 8.26
N ASP A 15 -8.75 -29.96 9.23
CA ASP A 15 -8.35 -30.71 10.43
C ASP A 15 -7.80 -32.09 10.08
N SER A 16 -8.40 -32.78 9.10
CA SER A 16 -7.91 -34.08 8.63
C SER A 16 -6.50 -33.99 8.01
N MET A 17 -6.10 -32.80 7.58
CA MET A 17 -4.77 -32.50 7.06
C MET A 17 -3.80 -31.94 8.10
N ALA A 18 -4.25 -31.82 9.36
CA ALA A 18 -3.53 -31.19 10.46
C ALA A 18 -3.17 -29.71 10.18
N ALA A 19 -3.96 -29.02 9.35
CA ALA A 19 -3.81 -27.60 9.11
C ALA A 19 -4.48 -26.81 10.24
N GLY A 20 -3.72 -26.53 11.30
CA GLY A 20 -4.19 -25.83 12.48
C GLY A 20 -3.69 -24.40 12.57
N ARG A 21 -3.64 -23.90 13.80
CA ARG A 21 -3.30 -22.51 14.08
C ARG A 21 -1.88 -22.17 13.63
N GLY A 22 -1.77 -21.29 12.63
CA GLY A 22 -0.51 -20.81 12.07
C GLY A 22 0.14 -21.72 11.03
N ASP A 23 -0.46 -22.88 10.73
CA ASP A 23 -0.05 -23.72 9.60
C ASP A 23 -0.50 -23.08 8.28
N PRO A 24 0.31 -23.17 7.20
CA PRO A 24 0.00 -22.53 5.93
C PRO A 24 -1.22 -23.18 5.26
N VAL A 25 -2.21 -22.36 4.92
CA VAL A 25 -3.37 -22.74 4.11
C VAL A 25 -3.48 -21.76 2.96
N ALA A 26 -3.20 -22.22 1.74
CA ALA A 26 -3.29 -21.41 0.55
C ALA A 26 -4.70 -21.28 0.04
N ILE A 27 -5.03 -20.09 -0.44
CA ILE A 27 -6.36 -19.74 -0.95
C ILE A 27 -6.28 -19.01 -2.29
N ALA A 28 -7.30 -19.24 -3.11
CA ALA A 28 -7.64 -18.43 -4.25
C ALA A 28 -9.13 -18.09 -4.18
N ILE A 29 -9.47 -16.80 -4.20
CA ILE A 29 -10.84 -16.33 -4.01
C ILE A 29 -11.34 -15.65 -5.28
N ARG A 30 -12.53 -16.05 -5.71
CA ARG A 30 -13.31 -15.31 -6.70
C ARG A 30 -14.77 -15.28 -6.27
N PRO A 31 -15.31 -14.12 -5.83
CA PRO A 31 -16.68 -14.00 -5.32
C PRO A 31 -17.78 -14.65 -6.18
N ASP A 32 -17.64 -14.61 -7.51
CA ASP A 32 -18.64 -15.14 -8.44
C ASP A 32 -18.48 -16.65 -8.76
N VAL A 33 -17.43 -17.29 -8.22
CA VAL A 33 -17.06 -18.69 -8.55
C VAL A 33 -16.94 -19.54 -7.30
N GLY A 34 -16.17 -19.10 -6.31
CA GLY A 34 -16.00 -19.81 -5.05
C GLY A 34 -14.62 -19.62 -4.42
N LEU A 35 -14.18 -20.66 -3.71
CA LEU A 35 -12.93 -20.70 -2.95
C LEU A 35 -12.11 -21.93 -3.35
N GLY A 36 -10.87 -21.72 -3.76
CA GLY A 36 -9.86 -22.77 -3.85
C GLY A 36 -9.04 -22.81 -2.56
N LEU A 37 -8.80 -24.00 -2.03
CA LEU A 37 -7.96 -24.23 -0.85
C LEU A 37 -6.86 -25.22 -1.18
N ALA A 38 -5.66 -25.01 -0.63
CA ALA A 38 -4.60 -25.99 -0.67
C ALA A 38 -3.78 -26.00 0.62
N VAL A 39 -3.33 -27.21 0.98
CA VAL A 39 -2.38 -27.47 2.06
C VAL A 39 -1.25 -28.28 1.43
N ASP A 40 0.00 -28.03 1.82
CA ASP A 40 1.21 -28.76 1.41
C ASP A 40 1.49 -28.91 -0.10
N GLY A 41 0.84 -28.10 -0.94
CA GLY A 41 1.01 -28.12 -2.40
C GLY A 41 0.41 -29.34 -3.12
N THR A 42 0.04 -30.41 -2.41
CA THR A 42 -0.49 -31.63 -3.02
C THR A 42 -1.98 -31.84 -2.74
N ARG A 43 -2.45 -31.39 -1.59
CA ARG A 43 -3.83 -31.58 -1.14
C ARG A 43 -4.61 -30.28 -1.32
N HIS A 44 -5.42 -30.22 -2.37
CA HIS A 44 -6.24 -29.06 -2.68
C HIS A 44 -7.69 -29.43 -2.91
N ARG A 45 -8.59 -28.44 -2.78
CA ARG A 45 -10.02 -28.60 -2.92
C ARG A 45 -10.67 -27.32 -3.43
N GLY A 46 -11.46 -27.45 -4.49
CA GLY A 46 -12.37 -26.41 -4.96
C GLY A 46 -13.68 -26.45 -4.18
N VAL A 47 -14.14 -25.31 -3.69
CA VAL A 47 -15.37 -25.17 -2.92
C VAL A 47 -16.29 -24.16 -3.61
N PRO A 48 -17.33 -24.63 -4.33
CA PRO A 48 -18.34 -23.75 -4.87
C PRO A 48 -19.13 -23.13 -3.72
N CYS A 49 -19.09 -21.81 -3.63
CA CYS A 49 -19.80 -21.08 -2.59
C CYS A 49 -20.19 -19.69 -3.08
N ALA A 50 -21.38 -19.24 -2.66
CA ALA A 50 -21.91 -17.94 -3.04
C ALA A 50 -21.22 -16.77 -2.32
N ASP A 51 -20.57 -17.02 -1.18
CA ASP A 51 -19.82 -16.01 -0.43
C ASP A 51 -18.51 -16.63 0.12
N PRO A 52 -17.47 -16.76 -0.72
CA PRO A 52 -16.19 -17.34 -0.31
C PRO A 52 -15.49 -16.51 0.77
N VAL A 53 -15.69 -15.20 0.80
CA VAL A 53 -15.05 -14.31 1.78
C VAL A 53 -15.64 -14.54 3.18
N ALA A 54 -16.96 -14.66 3.28
CA ALA A 54 -17.59 -15.03 4.54
C ALA A 54 -17.21 -16.45 5.01
N LEU A 55 -16.95 -17.38 4.08
CA LEU A 55 -16.43 -18.71 4.43
C LEU A 55 -15.03 -18.60 5.05
N VAL A 56 -14.12 -17.82 4.46
CA VAL A 56 -12.77 -17.58 5.01
C VAL A 56 -12.83 -16.94 6.40
N ASP A 57 -13.68 -15.94 6.62
CA ASP A 57 -13.86 -15.33 7.96
C ASP A 57 -14.27 -16.35 9.02
N ARG A 58 -15.21 -17.24 8.69
CA ARG A 58 -15.64 -18.31 9.60
C ARG A 58 -14.54 -19.34 9.87
N LEU A 59 -13.73 -19.66 8.87
CA LEU A 59 -12.59 -20.56 9.03
C LEU A 59 -11.47 -19.91 9.85
N GLU A 60 -11.22 -18.62 9.70
CA GLU A 60 -10.28 -17.85 10.53
C GLU A 60 -10.68 -17.91 12.01
N GLN A 61 -11.96 -17.67 12.32
CA GLN A 61 -12.48 -17.74 13.69
C GLN A 61 -12.39 -19.16 14.29
N HIS A 62 -12.45 -20.21 13.46
CA HIS A 62 -12.43 -21.60 13.90
C HIS A 62 -11.02 -22.18 14.06
N LEU A 63 -10.16 -21.99 13.04
CA LEU A 63 -8.85 -22.63 12.94
C LEU A 63 -7.67 -21.66 13.15
N GLY A 64 -7.83 -20.40 12.75
CA GLY A 64 -6.77 -19.37 12.74
C GLY A 64 -5.49 -19.80 12.02
N PRO A 65 -5.57 -20.33 10.77
CA PRO A 65 -4.39 -20.77 10.03
C PRO A 65 -3.54 -19.58 9.60
N ARG A 66 -2.42 -19.85 8.93
CA ARG A 66 -1.71 -18.82 8.16
C ARG A 66 -2.22 -18.84 6.73
N TRP A 67 -3.05 -17.88 6.38
CA TRP A 67 -3.57 -17.77 5.03
C TRP A 67 -2.45 -17.40 4.05
N VAL A 68 -2.37 -18.14 2.95
CA VAL A 68 -1.37 -17.93 1.89
C VAL A 68 -2.08 -17.50 0.62
N TRP A 69 -1.56 -16.47 -0.04
CA TRP A 69 -2.03 -16.05 -1.36
C TRP A 69 -0.88 -15.53 -2.21
N TRP A 70 -1.12 -15.42 -3.51
CA TRP A 70 -0.11 -15.00 -4.47
C TRP A 70 0.30 -13.54 -4.31
N ASP A 71 -0.69 -12.64 -4.29
CA ASP A 71 -0.47 -11.21 -4.28
C ASP A 71 -1.60 -10.46 -3.56
N ARG A 72 -1.43 -9.14 -3.49
CA ARG A 72 -2.33 -8.21 -2.83
C ARG A 72 -3.78 -8.29 -3.30
N THR A 73 -4.07 -8.78 -4.51
CA THR A 73 -5.46 -8.83 -5.00
C THR A 73 -6.39 -9.65 -4.10
N THR A 74 -5.86 -10.70 -3.44
CA THR A 74 -6.63 -11.47 -2.46
C THR A 74 -6.78 -10.72 -1.13
N ALA A 75 -5.72 -10.03 -0.69
CA ALA A 75 -5.76 -9.17 0.50
C ALA A 75 -6.81 -8.06 0.37
N ASP A 76 -6.88 -7.39 -0.78
CA ASP A 76 -7.83 -6.32 -1.06
C ASP A 76 -9.29 -6.83 -0.95
N VAL A 77 -9.60 -7.99 -1.54
CA VAL A 77 -10.94 -8.61 -1.46
C VAL A 77 -11.35 -8.96 -0.03
N LEU A 78 -10.40 -9.44 0.78
CA LEU A 78 -10.64 -9.75 2.20
C LEU A 78 -10.85 -8.47 3.02
N ALA A 79 -10.01 -7.45 2.81
CA ALA A 79 -10.08 -6.17 3.49
C ALA A 79 -11.37 -5.40 3.16
N GLU A 80 -11.79 -5.37 1.89
CA GLU A 80 -13.05 -4.72 1.43
C GLU A 80 -14.29 -5.30 2.13
N ARG A 81 -14.22 -6.55 2.58
CA ARG A 81 -15.29 -7.25 3.29
C ARG A 81 -15.10 -7.26 4.80
N GLY A 82 -14.06 -6.60 5.32
CA GLY A 82 -13.78 -6.47 6.75
C GLY A 82 -13.38 -7.78 7.43
N VAL A 83 -12.70 -8.68 6.71
CA VAL A 83 -12.22 -9.94 7.31
C VAL A 83 -10.92 -9.68 8.07
N GLU A 84 -10.96 -9.88 9.39
CA GLU A 84 -9.79 -9.73 10.26
C GLU A 84 -8.89 -10.97 10.19
N ILE A 85 -7.83 -10.92 9.38
CA ILE A 85 -6.88 -12.03 9.24
C ILE A 85 -5.78 -11.93 10.29
N GLY A 86 -5.68 -12.92 11.18
CA GLY A 86 -4.65 -12.94 12.21
C GLY A 86 -3.24 -13.26 11.71
N ARG A 87 -3.13 -14.08 10.65
CA ARG A 87 -1.85 -14.51 10.06
C ARG A 87 -1.95 -14.71 8.56
N CYS A 88 -1.01 -14.12 7.84
CA CYS A 88 -0.92 -14.29 6.40
C CYS A 88 0.50 -14.58 5.91
N TRP A 89 0.59 -14.94 4.63
CA TRP A 89 1.80 -15.04 3.84
C TRP A 89 1.49 -14.57 2.41
N ASP A 90 2.10 -13.47 2.00
CA ASP A 90 1.97 -12.93 0.65
C ASP A 90 3.20 -13.36 -0.17
N VAL A 91 2.99 -14.24 -1.15
CA VAL A 91 4.09 -14.89 -1.89
C VAL A 91 4.93 -13.87 -2.64
N LEU A 92 4.31 -12.90 -3.33
CA LEU A 92 5.05 -11.86 -4.06
C LEU A 92 5.84 -10.95 -3.13
N THR A 93 5.27 -10.56 -2.00
CA THR A 93 5.94 -9.71 -1.02
C THR A 93 7.16 -10.41 -0.43
N VAL A 94 7.03 -11.68 -0.05
CA VAL A 94 8.18 -12.47 0.43
C VAL A 94 9.20 -12.70 -0.67
N HIS A 95 8.77 -12.84 -1.93
CA HIS A 95 9.70 -12.95 -3.05
C HIS A 95 10.52 -11.67 -3.25
N ARG A 96 9.93 -10.46 -3.14
CA ARG A 96 10.68 -9.20 -3.18
C ARG A 96 11.78 -9.15 -2.12
N LEU A 97 11.48 -9.60 -0.90
CA LEU A 97 12.46 -9.72 0.18
C LEU A 97 13.58 -10.73 -0.15
N LEU A 98 13.23 -11.92 -0.64
CA LEU A 98 14.19 -12.99 -0.90
C LEU A 98 15.11 -12.70 -2.10
N ALA A 99 14.54 -12.14 -3.17
CA ALA A 99 15.24 -11.83 -4.41
C ALA A 99 15.89 -10.43 -4.40
N GLY A 100 15.51 -9.55 -3.46
CA GLY A 100 16.04 -8.19 -3.37
C GLY A 100 15.59 -7.29 -4.51
N VAL A 101 14.35 -7.45 -4.97
CA VAL A 101 13.78 -6.71 -6.11
C VAL A 101 12.59 -5.86 -5.67
N TRP A 102 12.39 -4.72 -6.36
CA TRP A 102 11.28 -3.81 -6.09
C TRP A 102 10.05 -4.11 -6.97
N ASP A 103 10.27 -4.51 -8.22
CA ASP A 103 9.22 -4.91 -9.17
C ASP A 103 9.31 -6.41 -9.49
N THR A 104 8.17 -7.09 -9.50
CA THR A 104 8.07 -8.52 -9.79
C THR A 104 6.63 -8.88 -10.17
N SER A 105 6.46 -10.07 -10.76
CA SER A 105 5.17 -10.64 -11.11
C SER A 105 5.10 -12.10 -10.66
N ILE A 106 3.90 -12.68 -10.60
CA ILE A 106 3.71 -14.09 -10.22
C ILE A 106 4.55 -15.02 -11.11
N ALA A 107 4.57 -14.76 -12.43
CA ALA A 107 5.37 -15.53 -13.38
C ALA A 107 6.89 -15.44 -13.11
N ARG A 108 7.40 -14.23 -12.80
CA ARG A 108 8.83 -14.05 -12.46
C ARG A 108 9.17 -14.70 -11.13
N CYS A 109 8.29 -14.58 -10.14
CA CYS A 109 8.44 -15.22 -8.84
C CYS A 109 8.52 -16.74 -8.99
N TRP A 110 7.59 -17.34 -9.72
CA TRP A 110 7.60 -18.78 -10.01
C TRP A 110 8.87 -19.21 -10.74
N ALA A 111 9.23 -18.53 -11.84
CA ALA A 111 10.43 -18.85 -12.59
C ALA A 111 11.68 -18.82 -11.69
N TRP A 112 11.79 -17.82 -10.81
CA TRP A 112 12.90 -17.71 -9.87
C TRP A 112 12.92 -18.81 -8.81
N LEU A 113 11.76 -19.20 -8.26
CA LEU A 113 11.66 -20.28 -7.27
C LEU A 113 12.03 -21.66 -7.83
N HIS A 114 11.82 -21.84 -9.14
CA HIS A 114 12.04 -23.09 -9.88
C HIS A 114 13.31 -23.09 -10.75
N ASP A 115 14.19 -22.09 -10.59
CA ASP A 115 15.44 -21.98 -11.34
C ASP A 115 15.26 -21.97 -12.88
N LEU A 116 14.16 -21.38 -13.36
CA LEU A 116 13.81 -21.25 -14.79
C LEU A 116 14.32 -19.93 -15.39
N ASP A 117 14.57 -19.91 -16.71
CA ASP A 117 15.06 -18.72 -17.41
C ASP A 117 13.99 -17.61 -17.45
N PRO A 118 14.23 -16.43 -16.85
CA PRO A 118 13.29 -15.31 -16.92
C PRO A 118 13.01 -14.82 -18.35
N GLY A 119 13.92 -15.05 -19.30
CA GLY A 119 13.75 -14.74 -20.71
C GLY A 119 12.76 -15.67 -21.44
N GLY A 120 12.50 -16.85 -20.86
CA GLY A 120 11.56 -17.85 -21.38
C GLY A 120 10.13 -17.70 -20.88
N ILE A 121 9.82 -16.67 -20.08
CA ILE A 121 8.47 -16.46 -19.56
C ILE A 121 7.50 -16.20 -20.73
N PRO A 122 6.48 -17.06 -20.93
CA PRO A 122 5.56 -16.94 -22.06
C PRO A 122 4.67 -15.70 -21.92
N ALA A 123 4.36 -15.05 -23.04
CA ALA A 123 3.43 -13.92 -23.12
C ALA A 123 2.12 -14.32 -23.82
N MET A 124 0.99 -13.72 -23.39
CA MET A 124 -0.30 -13.90 -24.06
C MET A 124 -0.20 -13.45 -25.53
N GLY A 125 -0.68 -14.31 -26.46
CA GLY A 125 -0.77 -13.97 -27.88
C GLY A 125 0.51 -14.18 -28.69
N GLN A 126 1.57 -14.75 -28.13
CA GLN A 126 2.64 -15.37 -28.93
C GLN A 126 2.11 -16.66 -29.57
N LEU A 127 1.30 -16.51 -30.62
CA LEU A 127 1.15 -17.57 -31.61
C LEU A 127 2.48 -17.65 -32.34
N ASP A 128 3.30 -18.62 -31.97
CA ASP A 128 4.56 -18.87 -32.66
C ASP A 128 4.23 -19.40 -34.07
N LEU A 129 4.01 -18.47 -35.01
CA LEU A 129 3.62 -18.74 -36.40
C LEU A 129 4.68 -19.55 -37.18
N LEU A 130 5.84 -19.80 -36.57
CA LEU A 130 6.93 -20.61 -37.09
C LEU A 130 7.14 -21.93 -36.33
N ALA A 131 6.42 -22.16 -35.22
CA ALA A 131 6.41 -23.43 -34.50
C ALA A 131 5.46 -24.40 -35.21
N GLY A 132 5.95 -25.05 -36.26
CA GLY A 132 5.27 -26.18 -36.86
C GLY A 132 5.10 -27.29 -35.82
N GLY A 133 3.91 -27.39 -35.23
CA GLY A 133 3.50 -28.51 -34.38
C GLY A 133 4.37 -28.73 -33.14
N ASP A 134 4.60 -27.68 -32.36
CA ASP A 134 5.33 -27.84 -31.10
C ASP A 134 4.37 -28.31 -29.99
N GLU A 135 4.60 -29.51 -29.47
CA GLU A 135 3.87 -30.13 -28.33
C GLU A 135 4.04 -29.34 -27.01
N SER A 136 4.76 -28.22 -27.04
CA SER A 136 5.07 -27.32 -25.94
C SER A 136 3.96 -26.31 -25.63
N ALA A 137 2.98 -26.11 -26.53
CA ALA A 137 1.75 -25.40 -26.22
C ALA A 137 0.83 -26.33 -25.41
N GLY A 138 0.90 -26.26 -24.08
CA GLY A 138 -0.01 -26.99 -23.19
C GLY A 138 -1.49 -26.72 -23.54
N ASP A 139 -2.38 -27.66 -23.22
CA ASP A 139 -3.80 -27.62 -23.62
C ASP A 139 -4.64 -26.49 -22.96
N GLY A 140 -3.99 -25.61 -22.20
CA GLY A 140 -4.59 -24.53 -21.43
C GLY A 140 -5.41 -24.95 -20.21
N SER A 141 -5.50 -26.26 -19.94
CA SER A 141 -6.12 -26.84 -18.75
C SER A 141 -5.17 -26.97 -17.57
N GLN A 142 -3.86 -27.04 -17.82
CA GLN A 142 -2.83 -27.14 -16.78
C GLN A 142 -2.20 -25.78 -16.49
N PRO A 143 -1.94 -25.44 -15.22
CA PRO A 143 -1.37 -24.14 -14.87
C PRO A 143 0.14 -24.05 -15.12
N VAL A 144 0.83 -25.19 -15.20
CA VAL A 144 2.26 -25.31 -15.46
C VAL A 144 2.46 -25.99 -16.82
N ARG A 145 3.27 -25.36 -17.67
CA ARG A 145 3.62 -25.86 -19.01
C ARG A 145 4.68 -26.97 -18.93
N PRO A 146 4.88 -27.76 -20.00
CA PRO A 146 5.95 -28.78 -20.03
C PRO A 146 7.37 -28.23 -19.81
N ASP A 147 7.59 -26.95 -20.14
CA ASP A 147 8.85 -26.22 -19.90
C ASP A 147 9.03 -25.76 -18.43
N GLY A 148 8.04 -26.01 -17.57
CA GLY A 148 8.02 -25.64 -16.16
C GLY A 148 7.51 -24.22 -15.87
N HIS A 149 7.33 -23.36 -16.89
CA HIS A 149 6.80 -22.02 -16.70
C HIS A 149 5.29 -22.05 -16.43
N LEU A 150 4.79 -21.03 -15.73
CA LEU A 150 3.35 -20.82 -15.62
C LEU A 150 2.76 -20.48 -16.98
N ALA A 151 1.60 -21.07 -17.26
CA ALA A 151 0.86 -20.78 -18.47
C ALA A 151 0.34 -19.33 -18.46
N PRO A 152 0.54 -18.55 -19.55
CA PRO A 152 0.26 -17.11 -19.56
C PRO A 152 -1.22 -16.78 -19.34
N GLU A 153 -2.12 -17.64 -19.78
CA GLU A 153 -3.57 -17.53 -19.57
C GLU A 153 -3.95 -17.67 -18.10
N TRP A 154 -3.24 -18.49 -17.33
CA TRP A 154 -3.45 -18.62 -15.89
C TRP A 154 -3.02 -17.33 -15.18
N VAL A 155 -1.81 -16.86 -15.44
CA VAL A 155 -1.29 -15.60 -14.86
C VAL A 155 -2.15 -14.39 -15.23
N SER A 156 -2.85 -14.42 -16.38
CA SER A 156 -3.76 -13.37 -16.84
C SER A 156 -5.19 -13.47 -16.29
N GLY A 157 -5.43 -14.29 -15.25
CA GLY A 157 -6.73 -14.42 -14.59
C GLY A 157 -7.52 -15.68 -14.98
N GLY A 158 -6.99 -16.55 -15.84
CA GLY A 158 -7.62 -17.81 -16.23
C GLY A 158 -7.78 -18.82 -15.09
N TRP A 159 -7.06 -18.62 -13.97
CA TRP A 159 -7.23 -19.37 -12.72
C TRP A 159 -8.62 -19.17 -12.08
N ALA A 160 -9.32 -18.09 -12.41
CA ALA A 160 -10.60 -17.73 -11.80
C ALA A 160 -11.82 -18.28 -12.56
N ALA A 161 -11.65 -19.18 -13.53
CA ALA A 161 -12.74 -19.61 -14.41
C ALA A 161 -13.74 -20.58 -13.73
N ASP A 162 -13.24 -21.45 -12.85
CA ASP A 162 -14.02 -22.45 -12.11
C ASP A 162 -13.32 -22.81 -10.80
N VAL A 163 -14.00 -23.58 -9.95
CA VAL A 163 -13.51 -23.92 -8.61
C VAL A 163 -12.32 -24.88 -8.60
N ASP A 164 -12.16 -25.70 -9.64
CA ASP A 164 -11.05 -26.64 -9.75
C ASP A 164 -9.77 -25.85 -10.06
N ARG A 165 -9.85 -24.88 -10.98
CA ARG A 165 -8.76 -23.95 -11.26
C ARG A 165 -8.39 -23.06 -10.08
N LEU A 166 -9.37 -22.64 -9.27
CA LEU A 166 -9.06 -21.94 -8.02
C LEU A 166 -8.22 -22.83 -7.10
N ALA A 167 -8.55 -24.12 -7.00
CA ALA A 167 -7.82 -25.07 -6.15
C ALA A 167 -6.40 -25.33 -6.68
N ASP A 168 -6.24 -25.49 -7.98
CA ASP A 168 -4.92 -25.61 -8.63
C ASP A 168 -4.06 -24.37 -8.38
N TRP A 169 -4.66 -23.17 -8.49
CA TRP A 169 -3.95 -21.92 -8.26
C TRP A 169 -3.50 -21.75 -6.80
N ALA A 170 -4.35 -22.15 -5.85
CA ALA A 170 -4.01 -22.22 -4.43
C ALA A 170 -2.88 -23.23 -4.18
N ALA A 171 -2.90 -24.40 -4.86
CA ALA A 171 -1.86 -25.40 -4.73
C ALA A 171 -0.49 -24.88 -5.17
N LEU A 172 -0.43 -24.12 -6.28
CA LEU A 172 0.82 -23.48 -6.71
C LEU A 172 1.32 -22.42 -5.71
N ALA A 173 0.42 -21.65 -5.08
CA ALA A 173 0.81 -20.72 -4.03
C ALA A 173 1.41 -21.46 -2.82
N SER A 174 0.81 -22.58 -2.41
CA SER A 174 1.34 -23.43 -1.34
C SER A 174 2.73 -23.95 -1.66
N LEU A 175 2.95 -24.46 -2.89
CA LEU A 175 4.26 -24.95 -3.33
C LEU A 175 5.31 -23.83 -3.36
N ALA A 176 4.92 -22.62 -3.75
CA ALA A 176 5.80 -21.46 -3.70
C ALA A 176 6.23 -21.13 -2.25
N VAL A 177 5.33 -21.22 -1.28
CA VAL A 177 5.65 -21.03 0.14
C VAL A 177 6.63 -22.07 0.67
N ASP A 178 6.46 -23.34 0.29
CA ASP A 178 7.40 -24.39 0.69
C ASP A 178 8.81 -24.07 0.20
N ARG A 179 8.94 -23.67 -1.07
CA ARG A 179 10.23 -23.26 -1.64
C ARG A 179 10.80 -22.01 -0.99
N GLN A 180 9.97 -21.01 -0.68
CA GLN A 180 10.40 -19.82 0.06
C GLN A 180 10.87 -20.16 1.47
N CYS A 181 10.20 -21.10 2.15
CA CYS A 181 10.57 -21.56 3.47
C CYS A 181 11.93 -22.28 3.47
N GLU A 182 12.24 -23.09 2.46
CA GLU A 182 13.57 -23.69 2.25
C GLU A 182 14.66 -22.61 2.09
N LEU A 183 14.39 -21.61 1.24
CA LEU A 183 15.33 -20.51 1.00
C LEU A 183 15.58 -19.68 2.25
N LEU A 184 14.55 -19.42 3.06
CA LEU A 184 14.67 -18.75 4.36
C LEU A 184 15.45 -19.59 5.36
N ALA A 185 15.26 -20.91 5.36
CA ALA A 185 15.99 -21.84 6.23
C ALA A 185 17.50 -21.87 5.92
N GLY A 186 17.89 -21.62 4.67
CA GLY A 186 19.29 -21.53 4.25
C GLY A 186 20.01 -20.21 4.59
N ARG A 187 19.33 -19.20 5.14
CA ARG A 187 19.94 -17.90 5.46
C ARG A 187 20.78 -17.95 6.75
N PRO A 188 21.78 -17.05 6.93
CA PRO A 188 22.63 -17.04 8.14
C PRO A 188 21.88 -16.93 9.48
N ASN A 189 20.69 -16.29 9.49
CA ASN A 189 19.82 -16.18 10.65
C ASN A 189 18.39 -16.59 10.28
N PRO A 190 18.09 -17.90 10.17
CA PRO A 190 16.82 -18.39 9.65
C PRO A 190 15.59 -17.88 10.41
N GLY A 191 15.69 -17.82 11.74
CA GLY A 191 14.60 -17.30 12.59
C GLY A 191 14.29 -15.83 12.31
N ARG A 192 15.32 -14.99 12.12
CA ARG A 192 15.14 -13.58 11.76
C ARG A 192 14.57 -13.44 10.36
N ALA A 193 15.11 -14.18 9.39
CA ALA A 193 14.63 -14.15 8.01
C ALA A 193 13.15 -14.53 7.91
N ARG A 194 12.73 -15.60 8.59
CA ARG A 194 11.33 -16.01 8.67
C ARG A 194 10.46 -14.96 9.37
N SER A 195 10.94 -14.38 10.47
CA SER A 195 10.22 -13.29 11.15
C SER A 195 10.04 -12.07 10.25
N THR A 196 11.04 -11.72 9.44
CA THR A 196 10.93 -10.64 8.46
C THR A 196 9.90 -10.98 7.39
N ALA A 197 9.92 -12.19 6.81
CA ALA A 197 8.92 -12.61 5.83
C ALA A 197 7.48 -12.54 6.37
N HIS A 198 7.27 -12.96 7.63
CA HIS A 198 5.98 -12.80 8.31
C HIS A 198 5.59 -11.32 8.48
N ALA A 199 6.54 -10.48 8.89
CA ALA A 199 6.29 -9.06 9.10
C ALA A 199 5.94 -8.34 7.79
N GLU A 200 6.66 -8.61 6.70
CA GLU A 200 6.38 -8.05 5.38
C GLU A 200 5.00 -8.47 4.87
N SER A 201 4.65 -9.76 5.00
CA SER A 201 3.32 -10.25 4.62
C SER A 201 2.19 -9.57 5.41
N ALA A 202 2.39 -9.42 6.73
CA ALA A 202 1.43 -8.73 7.58
C ALA A 202 1.34 -7.24 7.24
N ALA A 203 2.46 -6.59 6.92
CA ALA A 203 2.48 -5.19 6.49
C ALA A 203 1.73 -4.99 5.17
N GLU A 204 1.85 -5.92 4.22
CA GLU A 204 1.10 -5.87 2.96
C GLU A 204 -0.41 -5.99 3.20
N PHE A 205 -0.86 -6.91 4.06
CA PHE A 205 -2.27 -7.03 4.43
C PHE A 205 -2.78 -5.78 5.17
N LEU A 206 -2.00 -5.26 6.13
CA LEU A 206 -2.32 -4.01 6.83
C LEU A 206 -2.47 -2.83 5.86
N CYS A 207 -1.68 -2.77 4.78
CA CYS A 207 -1.83 -1.74 3.77
C CYS A 207 -3.19 -1.83 3.07
N ALA A 208 -3.69 -3.04 2.78
CA ALA A 208 -5.02 -3.24 2.20
C ALA A 208 -6.12 -2.79 3.18
N GLU A 209 -6.01 -3.15 4.46
CA GLU A 209 -6.93 -2.71 5.50
C GLU A 209 -6.94 -1.18 5.65
N LEU A 210 -5.77 -0.53 5.63
CA LEU A 210 -5.65 0.92 5.74
C LEU A 210 -6.25 1.67 4.54
N GLU A 211 -6.16 1.11 3.32
CA GLU A 211 -6.79 1.67 2.12
C GLU A 211 -8.32 1.69 2.25
N VAL A 212 -8.89 0.56 2.70
CA VAL A 212 -10.34 0.37 2.85
C VAL A 212 -10.88 1.18 4.03
N HIS A 213 -10.23 1.10 5.19
CA HIS A 213 -10.72 1.75 6.41
C HIS A 213 -10.62 3.28 6.31
N GLY A 214 -9.51 3.81 5.76
CA GLY A 214 -9.26 5.25 5.74
C GLY A 214 -9.08 5.88 7.14
N LEU A 215 -8.55 7.10 7.15
CA LEU A 215 -8.33 7.88 8.38
C LEU A 215 -9.55 8.77 8.63
N PRO A 216 -10.23 8.71 9.80
CA PRO A 216 -11.41 9.56 10.01
C PRO A 216 -11.04 11.04 10.12
N ILE A 217 -11.84 11.86 9.42
CA ILE A 217 -11.68 13.30 9.25
C ILE A 217 -13.02 14.00 9.56
N ASP A 218 -12.96 15.04 10.39
CA ASP A 218 -14.02 16.04 10.47
C ASP A 218 -13.97 16.93 9.22
N VAL A 219 -14.87 16.66 8.27
CA VAL A 219 -14.93 17.36 6.98
C VAL A 219 -15.26 18.84 7.16
N ALA A 220 -16.09 19.18 8.15
CA ALA A 220 -16.47 20.57 8.41
C ALA A 220 -15.27 21.35 8.95
N GLU A 221 -14.53 20.77 9.88
CA GLU A 221 -13.30 21.37 10.41
C GLU A 221 -12.19 21.45 9.35
N ALA A 222 -12.03 20.41 8.52
CA ALA A 222 -11.11 20.44 7.38
C ALA A 222 -11.45 21.60 6.42
N GLY A 223 -12.73 21.73 6.05
CA GLY A 223 -13.21 22.83 5.20
C GLY A 223 -12.94 24.19 5.82
N ARG A 224 -13.24 24.36 7.11
CA ARG A 224 -12.97 25.61 7.85
C ARG A 224 -11.48 25.97 7.87
N ILE A 225 -10.60 25.01 8.14
CA ILE A 225 -9.14 25.21 8.14
C ILE A 225 -8.65 25.66 6.76
N ILE A 226 -9.16 25.02 5.69
CA ILE A 226 -8.81 25.36 4.31
C ILE A 226 -9.31 26.78 4.01
N GLU A 227 -10.58 27.08 4.27
CA GLU A 227 -11.18 28.39 4.00
C GLU A 227 -10.47 29.53 4.74
N ASP A 228 -10.17 29.35 6.03
CA ASP A 228 -9.44 30.32 6.84
C ASP A 228 -8.03 30.61 6.28
N ALA A 229 -7.37 29.59 5.72
CA ALA A 229 -6.01 29.70 5.24
C ALA A 229 -5.91 30.24 3.80
N VAL A 230 -6.82 29.82 2.91
CA VAL A 230 -6.68 30.06 1.47
C VAL A 230 -7.81 30.87 0.85
N GLY A 231 -8.90 31.08 1.58
CA GLY A 231 -10.13 31.71 1.12
C GLY A 231 -11.22 30.69 0.72
N PRO A 232 -12.40 31.19 0.31
CA PRO A 232 -13.51 30.36 -0.11
C PRO A 232 -13.12 29.45 -1.29
N LYS A 233 -13.87 28.36 -1.48
CA LYS A 233 -13.69 27.51 -2.66
C LYS A 233 -13.95 28.32 -3.93
N PRO A 234 -12.98 28.44 -4.86
CA PRO A 234 -13.19 29.18 -6.09
C PRO A 234 -14.19 28.47 -7.00
N ALA A 235 -15.05 29.24 -7.67
CA ALA A 235 -16.00 28.72 -8.64
C ALA A 235 -15.34 28.40 -10.00
N ASP A 236 -14.26 29.12 -10.34
CA ASP A 236 -13.52 28.95 -11.58
C ASP A 236 -12.02 29.31 -11.44
N ASP A 237 -11.26 29.09 -12.51
CA ASP A 237 -9.83 29.37 -12.57
C ASP A 237 -9.49 30.87 -12.40
N ALA A 238 -10.41 31.77 -12.78
CA ALA A 238 -10.19 33.21 -12.66
C ALA A 238 -10.27 33.65 -11.19
N GLU A 239 -11.28 33.16 -10.46
CA GLU A 239 -11.42 33.38 -9.02
C GLU A 239 -10.27 32.72 -8.24
N ALA A 240 -9.85 31.52 -8.63
CA ALA A 240 -8.67 30.87 -8.04
C ALA A 240 -7.41 31.74 -8.21
N ALA A 241 -7.23 32.34 -9.38
CA ALA A 241 -6.13 33.26 -9.65
C ALA A 241 -6.25 34.59 -8.88
N ASP A 242 -7.47 35.09 -8.64
CA ASP A 242 -7.71 36.27 -7.80
C ASP A 242 -7.36 36.01 -6.33
N LEU A 243 -7.78 34.87 -5.77
CA LEU A 243 -7.42 34.45 -4.42
C LEU A 243 -5.89 34.31 -4.28
N GLN A 244 -5.24 33.74 -5.29
CA GLN A 244 -3.78 33.65 -5.34
C GLN A 244 -3.12 35.03 -5.35
N ARG A 245 -3.59 35.96 -6.19
CA ARG A 245 -3.09 37.34 -6.22
C ARG A 245 -3.27 38.05 -4.88
N ALA A 246 -4.41 37.85 -4.22
CA ALA A 246 -4.68 38.44 -2.91
C ALA A 246 -3.70 37.90 -1.83
N ARG A 247 -3.42 36.59 -1.82
CA ARG A 247 -2.42 35.98 -0.93
C ARG A 247 -1.02 36.54 -1.18
N ASP A 248 -0.62 36.64 -2.45
CA ASP A 248 0.69 37.16 -2.82
C ASP A 248 0.81 38.66 -2.43
N ALA A 249 -0.22 39.46 -2.68
CA ALA A 249 -0.28 40.87 -2.30
C ALA A 249 -0.13 41.10 -0.79
N ALA A 250 -0.66 40.21 0.04
CA ALA A 250 -0.53 40.29 1.50
C ALA A 250 0.93 40.21 1.99
N VAL A 251 1.83 39.59 1.22
CA VAL A 251 3.28 39.59 1.49
C VAL A 251 3.93 40.82 0.86
N LEU A 252 3.61 41.09 -0.41
CA LEU A 252 4.28 42.12 -1.20
C LEU A 252 3.99 43.55 -0.71
N GLN A 253 2.86 43.79 -0.05
CA GLN A 253 2.54 45.10 0.57
C GLN A 253 3.56 45.54 1.62
N HIS A 254 4.33 44.62 2.20
CA HIS A 254 5.35 44.94 3.19
C HIS A 254 6.66 45.40 2.56
N VAL A 255 6.85 45.25 1.25
CA VAL A 255 8.11 45.56 0.56
C VAL A 255 7.90 46.72 -0.39
N GLU A 256 8.91 47.59 -0.50
CA GLU A 256 8.86 48.70 -1.44
C GLU A 256 8.74 48.21 -2.90
N PRO A 257 8.06 48.99 -3.77
CA PRO A 257 7.97 48.68 -5.20
C PRO A 257 9.35 48.44 -5.82
N GLY A 258 9.46 47.41 -6.65
CA GLY A 258 10.69 47.06 -7.34
C GLY A 258 10.45 46.03 -8.43
N PRO A 259 11.48 45.26 -8.81
CA PRO A 259 11.33 44.19 -9.78
C PRO A 259 10.21 43.23 -9.38
N PRO A 260 9.48 42.64 -10.34
CA PRO A 260 8.49 41.60 -10.06
C PRO A 260 9.09 40.47 -9.23
N VAL A 261 8.37 40.02 -8.21
CA VAL A 261 8.78 38.93 -7.32
C VAL A 261 7.77 37.80 -7.44
N ASP A 262 8.20 36.63 -7.91
CA ASP A 262 7.42 35.41 -7.75
C ASP A 262 7.75 34.76 -6.40
N LEU A 263 6.79 34.72 -5.49
CA LEU A 263 6.95 34.11 -4.16
C LEU A 263 7.18 32.60 -4.22
N ARG A 264 6.85 31.96 -5.35
CA ARG A 264 7.08 30.53 -5.61
C ARG A 264 8.51 30.26 -6.08
N ASN A 265 9.23 31.29 -6.54
CA ASN A 265 10.62 31.19 -6.94
C ASN A 265 11.56 31.51 -5.75
N PRO A 266 12.33 30.53 -5.24
CA PRO A 266 13.24 30.75 -4.12
C PRO A 266 14.32 31.81 -4.38
N ALA A 267 14.72 32.04 -5.64
CA ALA A 267 15.71 33.06 -5.98
C ALA A 267 15.12 34.47 -5.83
N ASP A 268 13.89 34.68 -6.32
CA ASP A 268 13.20 35.97 -6.23
C ASP A 268 12.88 36.30 -4.77
N VAL A 269 12.46 35.31 -3.97
CA VAL A 269 12.26 35.48 -2.53
C VAL A 269 13.57 35.90 -1.83
N LYS A 270 14.72 35.28 -2.15
CA LYS A 270 16.01 35.70 -1.58
C LYS A 270 16.40 37.11 -2.00
N ALA A 271 16.21 37.46 -3.27
CA ALA A 271 16.47 38.81 -3.76
C ALA A 271 15.58 39.84 -3.04
N MET A 272 14.29 39.52 -2.86
CA MET A 272 13.35 40.33 -2.11
C MET A 272 13.80 40.54 -0.65
N LEU A 273 14.18 39.46 0.05
CA LEU A 273 14.61 39.51 1.44
C LEU A 273 15.89 40.36 1.64
N ARG A 274 16.84 40.28 0.71
CA ARG A 274 18.07 41.11 0.77
C ARG A 274 17.79 42.60 0.71
N ARG A 275 16.77 43.02 -0.04
CA ARG A 275 16.37 44.44 -0.13
C ARG A 275 15.91 45.00 1.23
N VAL A 276 15.41 44.14 2.11
CA VAL A 276 14.97 44.51 3.46
C VAL A 276 16.00 44.12 4.54
N ALA A 277 17.27 43.99 4.14
CA ALA A 277 18.40 43.62 5.00
C ALA A 277 18.28 42.23 5.68
N VAL A 278 17.51 41.31 5.10
CA VAL A 278 17.47 39.90 5.52
C VAL A 278 18.26 39.06 4.51
N ASP A 279 19.52 38.74 4.83
CA ASP A 279 20.35 37.86 3.99
C ASP A 279 20.41 36.45 4.57
N VAL A 280 19.91 35.49 3.80
CA VAL A 280 19.83 34.07 4.17
C VAL A 280 20.35 33.18 3.03
N PRO A 281 21.10 32.10 3.33
CA PRO A 281 21.59 31.19 2.29
C PRO A 281 20.46 30.43 1.57
N ASP A 282 19.35 30.18 2.27
CA ASP A 282 18.14 29.52 1.80
C ASP A 282 16.92 30.06 2.53
N THR A 283 15.74 29.73 2.01
CA THR A 283 14.45 30.21 2.51
C THR A 283 13.72 29.14 3.32
N ARG A 284 14.45 28.24 3.99
CA ARG A 284 13.84 27.23 4.88
C ARG A 284 13.16 27.92 6.06
N ALA A 285 12.01 27.39 6.47
CA ALA A 285 11.16 27.99 7.50
C ALA A 285 11.92 28.30 8.80
N TRP A 286 12.67 27.32 9.35
CA TRP A 286 13.43 27.49 10.59
C TRP A 286 14.45 28.64 10.54
N ARG A 287 14.99 28.92 9.35
CA ARG A 287 15.96 30.00 9.16
C ARG A 287 15.26 31.34 9.08
N LEU A 288 14.17 31.43 8.30
CA LEU A 288 13.34 32.63 8.25
C LEU A 288 12.77 32.98 9.63
N GLU A 289 12.42 31.99 10.45
CA GLU A 289 11.92 32.17 11.81
C GLU A 289 12.90 32.98 12.69
N GLN A 290 14.21 32.78 12.52
CA GLN A 290 15.25 33.53 13.24
C GLN A 290 15.25 35.03 12.92
N HIS A 291 14.67 35.41 11.77
CA HIS A 291 14.57 36.79 11.30
C HIS A 291 13.16 37.38 11.44
N ARG A 292 12.26 36.73 12.18
CA ARG A 292 10.86 37.15 12.30
C ARG A 292 10.68 38.59 12.81
N ALA A 293 11.58 39.04 13.67
CA ALA A 293 11.58 40.39 14.22
C ALA A 293 12.31 41.43 13.34
N THR A 294 13.01 40.99 12.28
CA THR A 294 13.82 41.88 11.44
C THR A 294 12.95 42.74 10.52
N HIS A 295 11.90 42.17 9.93
CA HIS A 295 11.04 42.89 9.00
C HIS A 295 9.65 42.22 8.88
N PRO A 296 8.54 42.98 8.76
CA PRO A 296 7.17 42.43 8.66
C PRO A 296 6.94 41.44 7.51
N VAL A 297 7.73 41.54 6.43
CA VAL A 297 7.67 40.59 5.31
C VAL A 297 8.00 39.15 5.73
N VAL A 298 8.84 38.95 6.76
CA VAL A 298 9.27 37.63 7.19
C VAL A 298 8.11 36.82 7.80
N PRO A 299 7.39 37.31 8.82
CA PRO A 299 6.19 36.62 9.31
C PRO A 299 5.11 36.50 8.23
N ALA A 300 4.93 37.49 7.35
CA ALA A 300 3.98 37.41 6.24
C ALA A 300 4.34 36.28 5.26
N LEU A 301 5.61 36.14 4.89
CA LEU A 301 6.11 35.07 4.02
C LEU A 301 5.96 33.68 4.67
N LEU A 302 6.19 33.57 5.98
CA LEU A 302 5.98 32.32 6.72
C LEU A 302 4.50 31.89 6.72
N ALA A 303 3.58 32.84 6.91
CA ALA A 303 2.14 32.59 6.81
C ALA A 303 1.73 32.21 5.38
N TRP A 304 2.23 32.96 4.38
CA TRP A 304 1.99 32.68 2.97
C TRP A 304 2.45 31.28 2.56
N ARG A 305 3.63 30.81 3.01
CA ARG A 305 4.11 29.45 2.69
C ARG A 305 3.20 28.35 3.21
N LYS A 306 2.60 28.56 4.39
CA LYS A 306 1.63 27.62 4.95
C LYS A 306 0.36 27.62 4.10
N ALA A 307 -0.21 28.80 3.86
CA ALA A 307 -1.40 28.96 3.04
C ALA A 307 -1.21 28.41 1.61
N GLU A 308 -0.08 28.70 0.96
CA GLU A 308 0.22 28.23 -0.39
C GLU A 308 0.36 26.71 -0.44
N ARG A 309 0.98 26.09 0.57
CA ARG A 309 1.04 24.63 0.66
C ARG A 309 -0.35 24.01 0.84
N LEU A 310 -1.21 24.62 1.67
CA LEU A 310 -2.60 24.20 1.77
C LEU A 310 -3.29 24.36 0.42
N ALA A 311 -3.23 25.54 -0.22
CA ALA A 311 -3.93 25.82 -1.47
C ALA A 311 -3.57 24.85 -2.60
N THR A 312 -2.29 24.50 -2.72
CA THR A 312 -1.78 23.67 -3.82
C THR A 312 -1.82 22.17 -3.55
N THR A 313 -1.69 21.74 -2.30
CA THR A 313 -1.50 20.31 -1.95
C THR A 313 -2.62 19.74 -1.09
N TYR A 314 -3.19 20.51 -0.18
CA TYR A 314 -4.18 20.06 0.82
C TYR A 314 -5.45 20.91 0.82
N GLY A 315 -5.79 21.49 -0.32
CA GLY A 315 -6.86 22.46 -0.47
C GLY A 315 -8.19 21.78 -0.78
N HIS A 316 -9.15 22.58 -1.25
CA HIS A 316 -10.51 22.11 -1.59
C HIS A 316 -10.51 20.88 -2.51
N ARG A 317 -9.70 20.90 -3.58
CA ARG A 317 -9.58 19.75 -4.50
C ARG A 317 -9.07 18.48 -3.80
N TRP A 318 -8.07 18.60 -2.92
CA TRP A 318 -7.55 17.46 -2.17
C TRP A 318 -8.62 16.86 -1.26
N LEU A 319 -9.42 17.70 -0.60
CA LEU A 319 -10.52 17.27 0.24
C LEU A 319 -11.56 16.50 -0.58
N GLU A 320 -11.93 17.00 -1.76
CA GLU A 320 -12.88 16.34 -2.67
C GLU A 320 -12.35 15.04 -3.27
N GLU A 321 -11.06 14.97 -3.60
CA GLU A 321 -10.44 13.84 -4.27
C GLU A 321 -10.14 12.67 -3.33
N HIS A 322 -9.89 12.97 -2.05
CA HIS A 322 -9.38 11.96 -1.11
C HIS A 322 -10.24 11.76 0.14
N VAL A 323 -11.22 12.62 0.41
CA VAL A 323 -12.10 12.47 1.58
C VAL A 323 -13.51 12.09 1.15
N HIS A 324 -13.93 10.90 1.57
CA HIS A 324 -15.25 10.33 1.27
C HIS A 324 -15.83 9.75 2.55
N ASP A 325 -17.13 9.92 2.77
CA ASP A 325 -17.84 9.38 3.96
C ASP A 325 -17.15 9.71 5.31
N GLY A 326 -16.56 10.90 5.41
CA GLY A 326 -15.85 11.37 6.61
C GLY A 326 -14.48 10.72 6.84
N ARG A 327 -13.88 10.12 5.81
CA ARG A 327 -12.60 9.41 5.90
C ARG A 327 -11.66 9.80 4.77
N LEU A 328 -10.40 10.03 5.11
CA LEU A 328 -9.31 10.26 4.17
C LEU A 328 -8.77 8.91 3.67
N HIS A 329 -8.86 8.72 2.36
CA HIS A 329 -8.37 7.54 1.65
C HIS A 329 -7.16 7.89 0.79
N GLY A 330 -6.24 6.94 0.71
CA GLY A 330 -5.05 7.02 -0.11
C GLY A 330 -4.47 5.63 -0.30
N ARG A 331 -3.65 5.47 -1.33
CA ARG A 331 -2.97 4.20 -1.62
C ARG A 331 -1.86 3.94 -0.62
N TRP A 332 -1.65 2.68 -0.27
CA TRP A 332 -0.63 2.20 0.65
C TRP A 332 0.21 1.10 0.00
N SER A 333 1.53 1.16 0.18
CA SER A 333 2.44 0.09 -0.22
C SER A 333 3.39 -0.25 0.92
N SER A 334 3.57 -1.54 1.21
CA SER A 334 4.33 -2.03 2.37
C SER A 334 5.81 -1.67 2.32
N SER A 335 6.43 -1.79 1.14
CA SER A 335 7.89 -1.80 0.98
C SER A 335 8.38 -1.11 -0.31
N ASP A 336 7.71 -0.04 -0.75
CA ASP A 336 8.05 0.73 -1.95
C ASP A 336 8.96 1.96 -1.68
N GLY A 337 9.09 2.37 -0.42
CA GLY A 337 9.95 3.47 -0.01
C GLY A 337 11.42 3.08 0.07
N ALA A 338 12.31 4.09 0.02
CA ALA A 338 13.74 3.88 0.24
C ALA A 338 14.00 3.10 1.53
N ALA A 339 14.85 2.06 1.44
CA ALA A 339 15.18 1.13 2.52
C ALA A 339 13.99 0.27 3.04
N GLY A 340 12.98 0.01 2.21
CA GLY A 340 11.84 -0.85 2.57
C GLY A 340 10.82 -0.15 3.46
N ARG A 341 10.66 1.16 3.32
CA ARG A 341 9.67 1.93 4.09
C ARG A 341 8.28 1.80 3.45
N MET A 342 7.27 1.67 4.29
CA MET A 342 5.88 1.84 3.87
C MET A 342 5.67 3.23 3.26
N THR A 343 4.92 3.31 2.17
CA THR A 343 4.54 4.56 1.50
C THR A 343 3.03 4.71 1.51
N ALA A 344 2.58 5.96 1.53
CA ALA A 344 1.18 6.31 1.52
C ALA A 344 0.94 7.54 0.63
N SER A 345 -0.12 7.51 -0.18
CA SER A 345 -0.55 8.65 -0.99
C SER A 345 -1.50 9.58 -0.20
N ALA A 346 -2.09 10.57 -0.88
CA ALA A 346 -3.01 11.57 -0.31
C ALA A 346 -2.45 12.35 0.89
N GLY A 347 -1.13 12.29 1.14
CA GLY A 347 -0.48 12.93 2.26
C GLY A 347 -0.72 12.27 3.62
N LEU A 348 -1.16 11.00 3.67
CA LEU A 348 -1.40 10.25 4.92
C LEU A 348 -0.18 10.23 5.86
N HIS A 349 1.05 10.16 5.32
CA HIS A 349 2.28 10.27 6.12
C HIS A 349 2.72 11.70 6.43
N ASN A 350 2.25 12.69 5.66
CA ASN A 350 2.85 14.03 5.61
C ASN A 350 1.84 15.17 5.79
N LEU A 351 0.67 14.88 6.38
CA LEU A 351 -0.39 15.84 6.63
C LEU A 351 0.18 17.04 7.43
N PRO A 352 0.02 18.28 6.92
CA PRO A 352 0.59 19.46 7.56
C PRO A 352 -0.03 19.67 8.94
N ALA A 353 0.73 20.29 9.85
CA ALA A 353 0.31 20.47 11.24
C ALA A 353 -1.02 21.23 11.34
N GLU A 354 -1.25 22.15 10.41
CA GLU A 354 -2.47 22.94 10.27
C GLU A 354 -3.71 22.08 10.00
N MET A 355 -3.58 20.95 9.28
CA MET A 355 -4.70 20.06 8.95
C MET A 355 -4.94 18.96 9.99
N ARG A 356 -3.99 18.73 10.91
CA ARG A 356 -4.12 17.69 11.94
C ARG A 356 -5.33 17.86 12.88
N PRO A 357 -5.82 19.08 13.21
CA PRO A 357 -7.04 19.24 13.99
C PRO A 357 -8.28 18.65 13.32
N ALA A 358 -8.30 18.51 11.99
CA ALA A 358 -9.38 17.86 11.28
C ALA A 358 -9.37 16.32 11.43
N VAL A 359 -8.26 15.73 11.90
CA VAL A 359 -8.21 14.29 12.19
C VAL A 359 -8.94 14.03 13.49
N ALA A 360 -10.14 13.47 13.39
CA ALA A 360 -11.06 13.31 14.52
C ALA A 360 -11.47 11.83 14.66
N ALA A 361 -11.44 11.32 15.89
CA ALA A 361 -11.94 9.98 16.16
C ALA A 361 -13.47 9.95 16.00
N GLU A 362 -14.01 8.82 15.57
CA GLU A 362 -15.46 8.63 15.50
C GLU A 362 -16.12 8.73 16.89
N PRO A 363 -17.42 9.05 16.96
CA PRO A 363 -18.15 9.07 18.22
C PRO A 363 -17.94 7.79 19.03
N GLY A 364 -17.60 7.95 20.32
CA GLY A 364 -17.32 6.83 21.23
C GLY A 364 -15.90 6.26 21.14
N HIS A 365 -15.06 6.76 20.23
CA HIS A 365 -13.67 6.31 20.06
C HIS A 365 -12.66 7.37 20.46
N VAL A 366 -11.41 6.93 20.66
CA VAL A 366 -10.25 7.80 20.89
C VAL A 366 -9.08 7.29 20.07
N PHE A 367 -8.22 8.20 19.61
CA PHE A 367 -6.95 7.80 19.01
C PHE A 367 -5.94 7.38 20.07
N VAL A 368 -5.26 6.27 19.83
CA VAL A 368 -4.09 5.83 20.60
C VAL A 368 -2.85 6.03 19.72
N ARG A 369 -1.94 6.91 20.15
CA ARG A 369 -0.66 7.09 19.49
C ARG A 369 0.44 6.37 20.26
N ALA A 370 1.13 5.47 19.58
CA ALA A 370 2.34 4.83 20.08
C ALA A 370 3.51 5.17 19.15
N ASP A 371 4.64 5.58 19.71
CA ASP A 371 5.82 5.99 18.97
C ASP A 371 7.06 5.33 19.61
N LEU A 372 8.01 4.89 18.79
CA LEU A 372 9.20 4.18 19.27
C LEU A 372 10.28 5.20 19.67
N GLY A 373 10.47 5.38 20.97
CA GLY A 373 11.45 6.31 21.51
C GLY A 373 12.88 6.00 21.04
N GLN A 374 13.45 6.89 20.21
CA GLN A 374 14.82 6.80 19.69
C GLN A 374 15.08 5.51 18.88
N ILE A 375 14.13 5.08 18.06
CA ILE A 375 14.28 3.83 17.30
C ILE A 375 15.56 3.81 16.44
N GLU A 376 15.87 4.89 15.72
CA GLU A 376 17.05 4.95 14.85
C GLU A 376 18.37 4.81 15.64
N PRO A 377 18.64 5.59 16.72
CA PRO A 377 19.81 5.37 17.58
C PRO A 377 19.86 3.98 18.21
N ARG A 378 18.72 3.41 18.63
CA ARG A 378 18.66 2.08 19.24
C ARG A 378 19.00 0.97 18.25
N VAL A 379 18.51 1.08 17.01
CA VAL A 379 18.87 0.17 15.92
C VAL A 379 20.37 0.30 15.63
N LEU A 380 20.90 1.52 15.58
CA LEU A 380 22.34 1.74 15.36
C LEU A 380 23.18 1.07 16.44
N ALA A 381 22.85 1.24 17.72
CA ALA A 381 23.55 0.60 18.84
C ALA A 381 23.48 -0.94 18.75
N ALA A 382 22.30 -1.49 18.42
CA ALA A 382 22.13 -2.93 18.26
C ALA A 382 22.92 -3.51 17.08
N VAL A 383 23.12 -2.73 16.01
CA VAL A 383 23.90 -3.14 14.82
C VAL A 383 25.41 -2.95 15.06
N SER A 384 25.83 -1.87 15.73
CA SER A 384 27.24 -1.59 16.00
C SER A 384 27.83 -2.45 17.11
N GLY A 385 27.01 -2.82 18.11
CA GLY A 385 27.48 -3.49 19.34
C GLY A 385 28.31 -2.58 20.26
N ASP A 386 28.13 -1.27 20.14
CA ASP A 386 28.66 -0.26 21.08
C ASP A 386 27.80 -0.24 22.35
#